data_AF-A0A0L8VQ92-F1
#
_entry.id   AF-A0A0L8VQ92-F1
#
_cell.length_a   1.000
_cell.length_b   1.000
_cell.length_c   1.000
_cell.angle_alpha   90.00
_cell.angle_beta   90.00
_cell.angle_gamma   90.00
#
_symmetry.space_group_name_H-M   'P 1'
#
loop_
_entity.id
_entity.type
_entity.pdbx_description
1 polymer ?
#
loop_
_entity_poly.entity_id
_entity_poly.type
_entity_poly.pdbx_seq_one_letter_code
_entity_poly.pdbx_strand_id
1 'polypeptide(L)'
;MVAKKRNTLRSKVSARNSQNFGPDVANNGILDESYDIESDPRAFLHQPKETKKEKLLNRQNTFLSNLKGKSTLNDGIAANFDGISKSSIRRRKRKLREELKPRMQDLLTSLEQEKDLRGIIENSSKDMNNDDDIDMDSKIRFVDTKEMNLKKIEPGSVRIKKNQPNIRNQKGAKALAANETARFNQVLTNQDFQKNPFGALREVIKLQKQ
;
A
#
# COMPACT_ATOMS: atom_id res chain seq x y z
N MET A 1 -10.24 11.86 -37.90
CA MET A 1 -9.12 11.44 -37.01
C MET A 1 -8.63 12.66 -36.23
N VAL A 2 -8.85 12.70 -34.92
CA VAL A 2 -8.44 13.84 -34.07
C VAL A 2 -6.98 13.65 -33.66
N ALA A 3 -6.08 14.48 -34.19
CA ALA A 3 -4.66 14.43 -33.85
C ALA A 3 -4.47 14.84 -32.37
N LYS A 4 -4.02 13.88 -31.54
CA LYS A 4 -3.64 14.15 -30.14
C LYS A 4 -2.42 15.06 -30.11
N LYS A 5 -2.62 16.35 -29.79
CA LYS A 5 -1.54 17.32 -29.56
C LYS A 5 -0.61 16.81 -28.45
N ARG A 6 0.66 16.54 -28.78
CA ARG A 6 1.67 16.14 -27.80
C ARG A 6 2.15 17.37 -27.04
N ASN A 7 1.77 17.47 -25.77
CA ASN A 7 2.15 18.57 -24.90
C ASN A 7 3.59 18.35 -24.40
N THR A 8 4.58 18.96 -25.07
CA THR A 8 5.98 18.87 -24.69
C THR A 8 6.36 20.01 -23.74
N LEU A 9 7.42 19.83 -22.95
CA LEU A 9 7.94 20.87 -22.06
C LEU A 9 8.26 22.17 -22.82
N ARG A 10 8.75 22.07 -24.07
CA ARG A 10 9.01 23.25 -24.92
C ARG A 10 7.74 24.03 -25.24
N SER A 11 6.63 23.37 -25.58
CA SER A 11 5.35 24.07 -25.84
C SER A 11 4.77 24.75 -24.59
N LYS A 12 5.05 24.22 -23.40
CA LYS A 12 4.59 24.84 -22.13
C LYS A 12 5.38 26.09 -21.77
N VAL A 13 6.68 26.11 -22.07
CA VAL A 13 7.54 27.27 -21.80
C VAL A 13 7.21 28.43 -22.74
N SER A 14 7.00 28.15 -24.03
CA SER A 14 6.61 29.20 -25.00
C SER A 14 5.25 29.85 -24.66
N ALA A 15 4.27 29.07 -24.19
CA ALA A 15 2.96 29.59 -23.80
C ALA A 15 3.00 30.47 -22.53
N ARG A 16 3.98 30.27 -21.65
CA ARG A 16 4.19 31.14 -20.48
C ARG A 16 4.87 32.46 -20.85
N ASN A 17 5.84 32.43 -21.77
CA ASN A 17 6.48 33.66 -22.22
C ASN A 17 5.53 34.57 -23.02
N SER A 18 4.56 34.00 -23.75
CA SER A 18 3.58 34.79 -24.49
C SER A 18 2.47 35.40 -23.63
N GLN A 19 2.34 35.01 -22.36
CA GLN A 19 1.34 35.58 -21.43
C GLN A 19 1.88 36.76 -20.62
N ASN A 20 3.20 36.98 -20.64
CA ASN A 20 3.86 38.06 -19.89
C ASN A 20 4.20 39.30 -20.73
N PHE A 21 3.90 39.28 -22.03
CA PHE A 21 3.94 40.48 -22.87
C PHE A 21 2.50 40.87 -23.19
N GLY A 22 1.90 41.67 -22.31
CA GLY A 22 0.70 42.42 -22.66
C GLY A 22 1.02 43.40 -23.80
N PRO A 23 0.17 43.51 -24.83
CA PRO A 23 0.24 44.60 -25.78
C PRO A 23 -0.42 45.81 -25.15
N ASP A 24 0.36 46.85 -24.87
CA ASP A 24 -0.06 48.27 -24.81
C ASP A 24 1.01 49.03 -24.04
N VAL A 25 1.90 49.73 -24.75
CA VAL A 25 2.24 51.15 -24.56
C VAL A 25 3.14 51.53 -25.73
N ALA A 26 2.51 51.90 -26.85
CA ALA A 26 3.12 52.84 -27.78
C ALA A 26 2.58 54.23 -27.42
N ASN A 27 3.49 55.22 -27.40
CA ASN A 27 3.26 56.67 -27.27
C ASN A 27 3.02 57.25 -25.86
N ASN A 28 4.05 57.89 -25.28
CA ASN A 28 4.22 59.36 -25.29
C ASN A 28 5.20 59.85 -24.20
N GLY A 29 6.13 60.71 -24.64
CA GLY A 29 6.65 61.90 -23.95
C GLY A 29 6.90 61.92 -22.44
N ILE A 30 8.19 61.96 -22.08
CA ILE A 30 8.84 62.87 -21.10
C ILE A 30 7.96 63.37 -19.95
N LEU A 31 8.21 62.85 -18.75
CA LEU A 31 8.23 63.60 -17.49
C LEU A 31 9.19 62.87 -16.53
N ASP A 32 10.30 63.53 -16.21
CA ASP A 32 11.32 63.10 -15.25
C ASP A 32 10.79 63.35 -13.83
N GLU A 33 9.88 62.49 -13.39
CA GLU A 33 9.53 62.37 -11.98
C GLU A 33 10.52 61.41 -11.32
N SER A 34 11.24 61.93 -10.33
CA SER A 34 12.13 61.14 -9.49
C SER A 34 11.27 60.16 -8.69
N TYR A 35 11.10 58.95 -9.21
CA TYR A 35 10.49 57.85 -8.48
C TYR A 35 11.39 57.53 -7.28
N ASP A 36 10.97 57.94 -6.09
CA ASP A 36 11.47 57.41 -4.83
C ASP A 36 10.93 55.98 -4.70
N ILE A 37 11.58 55.05 -5.40
CA ILE A 37 11.27 53.63 -5.34
C ILE A 37 11.79 53.16 -3.99
N GLU A 38 10.88 52.94 -3.03
CA GLU A 38 11.19 52.26 -1.78
C GLU A 38 12.06 51.04 -2.08
N SER A 39 13.27 51.00 -1.50
CA SER A 39 14.22 49.91 -1.73
C SER A 39 13.55 48.59 -1.34
N ASP A 40 13.16 47.80 -2.35
CA ASP A 40 12.54 46.50 -2.14
C ASP A 40 13.46 45.68 -1.23
N PRO A 41 13.01 45.22 -0.04
CA PRO A 41 13.85 44.44 0.87
C PRO A 41 14.35 43.11 0.25
N ARG A 42 13.89 42.77 -0.96
CA ARG A 42 14.37 41.64 -1.78
C ARG A 42 15.31 42.03 -2.93
N ALA A 43 15.76 43.28 -3.02
CA ALA A 43 16.70 43.74 -4.05
C ALA A 43 18.11 43.10 -3.94
N PHE A 44 18.45 42.51 -2.80
CA PHE A 44 19.72 41.82 -2.61
C PHE A 44 19.63 40.36 -3.10
N LEU A 45 20.61 39.96 -3.92
CA LEU A 45 20.85 38.57 -4.30
C LEU A 45 20.76 37.68 -3.06
N HIS A 46 19.74 36.80 -3.02
CA HIS A 46 19.49 35.95 -1.86
C HIS A 46 20.75 35.17 -1.48
N GLN A 47 21.33 35.54 -0.33
CA GLN A 47 22.44 34.79 0.23
C GLN A 47 21.96 33.35 0.51
N PRO A 48 22.70 32.33 0.07
CA PRO A 48 22.33 30.95 0.36
C PRO A 48 22.39 30.74 1.87
N LYS A 49 21.22 30.48 2.47
CA LYS A 49 21.08 30.21 3.92
C LYS A 49 21.85 28.97 4.40
N GLU A 50 22.18 28.07 3.48
CA GLU A 50 22.86 26.81 3.77
C GLU A 50 23.96 26.55 2.74
N THR A 51 25.09 26.04 3.22
CA THR A 51 26.19 25.62 2.36
C THR A 51 25.84 24.34 1.58
N LYS A 52 26.56 24.05 0.49
CA LYS A 52 26.37 22.79 -0.26
C LYS A 52 26.61 21.55 0.62
N LYS A 53 27.57 21.63 1.55
CA LYS A 53 27.89 20.56 2.50
C LYS A 53 26.73 20.31 3.46
N GLU A 54 26.15 21.38 3.99
CA GLU A 54 25.00 21.32 4.89
C GLU A 54 23.74 20.76 4.21
N LYS A 55 23.45 21.17 2.97
CA LYS A 55 22.35 20.59 2.18
C LYS A 55 22.51 19.09 1.96
N LEU A 56 23.73 18.62 1.72
CA LEU A 56 24.02 17.19 1.59
C LEU A 56 23.75 16.46 2.92
N LEU A 57 24.23 17.02 4.03
CA LEU A 57 24.05 16.45 5.36
C LEU A 57 22.57 16.42 5.78
N ASN A 58 21.81 17.48 5.52
CA ASN A 58 20.37 17.53 5.75
C ASN A 58 19.62 16.49 4.89
N ARG A 59 20.04 16.29 3.64
CA ARG A 59 19.48 15.24 2.77
C ARG A 59 19.79 13.83 3.29
N GLN A 60 20.98 13.60 3.83
CA GLN A 60 21.34 12.32 4.45
C GLN A 60 20.56 12.09 5.74
N ASN A 61 20.46 13.10 6.60
CA ASN A 61 19.73 13.02 7.87
C ASN A 61 18.23 12.79 7.67
N THR A 62 17.60 13.48 6.71
CA THR A 62 16.20 13.24 6.34
C THR A 62 15.98 11.85 5.74
N PHE A 63 16.96 11.31 5.02
CA PHE A 63 16.90 9.93 4.54
C PHE A 63 16.98 8.93 5.71
N LEU A 64 17.90 9.13 6.64
CA LEU A 64 18.06 8.27 7.82
C LEU A 64 16.85 8.35 8.76
N SER A 65 16.24 9.53 8.95
CA SER A 65 15.01 9.67 9.74
C SER A 65 13.85 8.93 9.09
N ASN A 66 13.71 9.03 7.76
CA ASN A 66 12.69 8.30 7.01
C ASN A 66 12.91 6.79 7.02
N LEU A 67 14.15 6.32 7.18
CA LEU A 67 14.48 4.91 7.29
C LEU A 67 14.23 4.37 8.71
N LYS A 68 14.58 5.15 9.74
CA LYS A 68 14.28 4.83 11.15
C LYS A 68 12.78 4.83 11.44
N GLY A 69 12.01 5.76 10.88
CA GLY A 69 10.55 5.77 11.00
C GLY A 69 9.86 4.58 10.30
N LYS A 70 10.55 3.92 9.36
CA LYS A 70 10.05 2.70 8.69
C LYS A 70 10.31 1.43 9.51
N SER A 71 11.38 1.36 10.30
CA SER A 71 11.70 0.15 11.08
C SER A 71 10.84 0.01 12.33
N THR A 72 10.27 1.10 12.85
CA THR A 72 9.41 1.09 14.06
C THR A 72 7.93 0.79 13.77
N LEU A 73 7.56 0.64 12.50
CA LEU A 73 6.17 0.36 12.05
C LEU A 73 6.03 -1.07 11.49
N ASN A 74 6.91 -1.97 11.94
CA ASN A 74 6.95 -3.38 11.56
C ASN A 74 5.94 -4.28 12.32
N ASP A 75 4.87 -3.71 12.88
CA ASP A 75 3.69 -4.47 13.28
C ASP A 75 2.73 -4.64 12.08
N GLY A 76 3.15 -5.51 11.18
CA GLY A 76 2.33 -6.58 10.60
C GLY A 76 1.24 -6.28 9.56
N ILE A 77 0.63 -5.08 9.47
CA ILE A 77 -0.60 -4.95 8.63
C ILE A 77 -0.62 -3.72 7.70
N ALA A 78 0.29 -2.78 7.86
CA ALA A 78 0.33 -1.55 7.06
C ALA A 78 1.65 -1.36 6.30
N ALA A 79 2.11 -2.38 5.57
CA ALA A 79 3.17 -2.25 4.56
C ALA A 79 2.68 -1.46 3.31
N ASN A 80 1.87 -0.42 3.51
CA ASN A 80 1.32 0.42 2.46
C ASN A 80 2.33 1.48 2.04
N PHE A 81 3.44 1.05 1.42
CA PHE A 81 4.29 1.86 0.54
C PHE A 81 4.65 3.30 1.01
N ASP A 82 4.63 3.55 2.32
CA ASP A 82 4.71 4.92 2.80
C ASP A 82 6.15 5.40 2.68
N GLY A 83 6.35 6.44 1.87
CA GLY A 83 7.68 6.89 1.44
C GLY A 83 8.28 6.22 0.20
N ILE A 84 7.51 5.44 -0.59
CA ILE A 84 7.90 5.08 -1.97
C ILE A 84 7.05 5.92 -2.93
N SER A 85 7.70 6.64 -3.85
CA SER A 85 6.97 7.47 -4.81
C SER A 85 6.07 6.62 -5.72
N LYS A 86 4.93 7.20 -6.13
CA LYS A 86 3.98 6.53 -7.04
C LYS A 86 4.65 6.01 -8.32
N SER A 87 5.67 6.71 -8.84
CA SER A 87 6.43 6.28 -10.02
C SER A 87 7.29 5.06 -9.74
N SER A 88 7.93 4.97 -8.58
CA SER A 88 8.72 3.81 -8.16
C SER A 88 7.83 2.57 -7.98
N ILE A 89 6.65 2.72 -7.37
CA ILE A 89 5.67 1.62 -7.26
C ILE A 89 5.24 1.14 -8.65
N ARG A 90 4.94 2.05 -9.57
CA ARG A 90 4.57 1.71 -10.95
C ARG A 90 5.68 0.97 -11.68
N ARG A 91 6.94 1.41 -11.51
CA ARG A 91 8.12 0.74 -12.09
C ARG A 91 8.29 -0.67 -11.54
N ARG A 92 8.22 -0.85 -10.21
CA ARG A 92 8.29 -2.18 -9.56
C ARG A 92 7.19 -3.12 -10.06
N LYS A 93 5.94 -2.64 -10.11
CA LYS A 93 4.81 -3.42 -10.65
C LYS A 93 4.95 -3.73 -12.14
N ARG A 94 5.56 -2.85 -12.92
CA ARG A 94 5.83 -3.11 -14.34
C ARG A 94 6.88 -4.20 -14.50
N LYS A 95 7.99 -4.10 -13.75
CA LYS A 95 9.08 -5.06 -13.76
C LYS A 95 8.60 -6.46 -13.34
N LEU A 96 7.87 -6.55 -12.23
CA LEU A 96 7.25 -7.81 -11.79
C LEU A 96 6.31 -8.40 -12.85
N ARG A 97 5.52 -7.57 -13.53
CA ARG A 97 4.68 -8.06 -14.64
C ARG A 97 5.48 -8.47 -15.87
N GLU A 98 6.66 -7.92 -16.09
CA GLU A 98 7.54 -8.30 -17.20
C GLU A 98 8.33 -9.58 -16.89
N GLU A 99 8.64 -9.83 -15.62
CA GLU A 99 9.22 -11.07 -15.09
C GLU A 99 8.20 -12.22 -15.11
N LEU A 100 6.95 -11.96 -14.72
CA LEU A 100 5.87 -12.96 -14.70
C LEU A 100 5.21 -13.22 -16.08
N LYS A 101 5.65 -12.54 -17.14
CA LYS A 101 5.18 -12.86 -18.49
C LYS A 101 5.81 -14.19 -18.92
N PRO A 102 5.08 -15.03 -19.67
CA PRO A 102 5.66 -16.26 -20.22
C PRO A 102 6.93 -15.94 -21.01
N ARG A 103 8.07 -16.51 -20.59
CA ARG A 103 9.35 -16.42 -21.28
C ARG A 103 9.84 -17.83 -21.56
N MET A 104 10.16 -18.11 -22.83
CA MET A 104 10.68 -19.42 -23.24
C MET A 104 12.02 -19.75 -22.57
N GLN A 105 12.81 -18.73 -22.25
CA GLN A 105 14.08 -18.87 -21.53
C GLN A 105 13.86 -19.41 -20.12
N ASP A 106 12.74 -19.05 -19.48
CA ASP A 106 12.39 -19.51 -18.14
C ASP A 106 12.05 -21.01 -18.12
N LEU A 107 11.48 -21.52 -19.22
CA LEU A 107 11.24 -22.96 -19.40
C LEU A 107 12.55 -23.73 -19.54
N LEU A 108 13.53 -23.18 -20.27
CA LEU A 108 14.84 -23.80 -20.44
C LEU A 108 15.63 -23.81 -19.12
N THR A 109 15.59 -22.71 -18.36
CA THR A 109 16.22 -22.66 -17.03
C THR A 109 15.50 -23.50 -16.00
N SER A 110 14.16 -23.60 -16.06
CA SER A 110 13.38 -24.48 -15.17
C SER A 110 13.68 -25.95 -15.46
N LEU A 111 13.82 -26.36 -16.72
CA LEU A 111 14.20 -27.74 -17.08
C LEU A 111 15.62 -28.09 -16.64
N GLU A 112 16.55 -27.14 -16.65
CA GLU A 112 17.90 -27.33 -16.14
C GLU A 112 17.89 -27.45 -14.60
N GLN A 113 17.15 -26.57 -13.92
CA GLN A 113 16.95 -26.63 -12.47
C GLN A 113 16.21 -27.90 -12.02
N GLU A 114 15.23 -28.39 -12.79
CA GLU A 114 14.55 -29.66 -12.50
C GLU A 114 15.50 -30.85 -12.52
N LYS A 115 16.51 -30.87 -13.41
CA LYS A 115 17.53 -31.93 -13.44
C LYS A 115 18.39 -31.90 -12.18
N ASP A 116 18.78 -30.71 -11.72
CA ASP A 116 19.54 -30.55 -10.48
C ASP A 116 18.71 -30.94 -9.24
N LEU A 117 17.41 -30.62 -9.24
CA LEU A 117 16.48 -30.99 -8.17
C LEU A 117 16.18 -32.50 -8.16
N ARG A 118 16.19 -33.16 -9.33
CA ARG A 118 15.94 -34.60 -9.45
C ARG A 118 16.98 -35.43 -8.70
N GLY A 119 18.24 -35.00 -8.71
CA GLY A 119 19.31 -35.61 -7.90
C GLY A 119 19.09 -35.48 -6.39
N ILE A 120 18.45 -34.40 -5.93
CA ILE A 120 18.12 -34.19 -4.51
C ILE A 120 16.90 -35.04 -4.11
N ILE A 121 15.90 -35.13 -4.99
CA ILE A 121 14.70 -35.95 -4.78
C ILE A 121 15.05 -37.43 -4.73
N GLU A 122 15.87 -37.92 -5.66
CA GLU A 122 16.30 -39.34 -5.71
C GLU A 122 17.13 -39.75 -4.48
N ASN A 123 17.90 -38.82 -3.89
CA ASN A 123 18.62 -39.04 -2.64
C ASN A 123 17.68 -39.02 -1.42
N SER A 124 16.63 -38.20 -1.43
CA SER A 124 15.63 -38.16 -0.34
C SER A 124 14.65 -39.34 -0.35
N SER A 125 14.42 -39.96 -1.52
CA SER A 125 13.53 -41.12 -1.65
C SER A 125 14.18 -42.45 -1.25
N LYS A 126 15.49 -42.49 -0.98
CA LYS A 126 16.21 -43.73 -0.64
C LYS A 126 16.13 -44.09 0.86
N ASP A 127 15.68 -43.17 1.71
CA ASP A 127 15.56 -43.35 3.16
C ASP A 127 14.14 -43.69 3.64
N MET A 128 13.19 -43.92 2.74
CA MET A 128 11.79 -44.26 3.07
C MET A 128 11.36 -45.54 2.38
N ASN A 129 12.02 -46.66 2.69
CA ASN A 129 11.44 -48.00 2.50
C ASN A 129 10.45 -48.25 3.65
N ASN A 130 9.18 -47.91 3.45
CA ASN A 130 8.07 -48.61 4.10
C ASN A 130 6.81 -48.43 3.26
N ASP A 131 6.20 -49.57 2.96
CA ASP A 131 4.89 -49.82 2.36
C ASP A 131 3.94 -48.63 2.36
N ASP A 132 3.54 -48.21 1.16
CA ASP A 132 2.14 -47.97 0.79
C ASP A 132 2.09 -47.72 -0.72
N ASP A 133 1.66 -48.74 -1.47
CA ASP A 133 1.32 -48.63 -2.89
C ASP A 133 0.14 -47.64 -3.06
N ILE A 134 0.44 -46.44 -3.53
CA ILE A 134 -0.57 -45.49 -4.00
C ILE A 134 -0.53 -45.46 -5.53
N ASP A 135 -1.49 -46.16 -6.14
CA ASP A 135 -1.83 -46.07 -7.55
C ASP A 135 -2.05 -44.59 -7.95
N MET A 136 -1.13 -44.05 -8.75
CA MET A 136 -1.23 -42.71 -9.33
C MET A 136 -2.11 -42.74 -10.58
N ASP A 137 -3.41 -42.90 -10.36
CA ASP A 137 -4.41 -42.68 -11.41
C ASP A 137 -4.45 -41.19 -11.76
N SER A 138 -3.85 -40.83 -12.89
CA SER A 138 -3.70 -39.45 -13.38
C SER A 138 -5.04 -38.89 -13.86
N LYS A 139 -5.96 -38.60 -12.94
CA LYS A 139 -7.18 -37.83 -13.18
C LYS A 139 -7.08 -36.51 -12.43
N ILE A 140 -6.48 -35.52 -13.08
CA ILE A 140 -6.37 -34.15 -12.59
C ILE A 140 -7.78 -33.60 -12.37
N ARG A 141 -8.26 -33.63 -11.12
CA ARG A 141 -9.42 -32.85 -10.69
C ARG A 141 -8.92 -31.46 -10.35
N PHE A 142 -9.30 -30.47 -11.14
CA PHE A 142 -9.11 -29.07 -10.80
C PHE A 142 -9.97 -28.73 -9.58
N VAL A 143 -9.39 -28.88 -8.39
CA VAL A 143 -9.99 -28.37 -7.15
C VAL A 143 -9.66 -26.87 -7.10
N ASP A 144 -10.69 -26.03 -7.18
CA ASP A 144 -10.58 -24.59 -6.97
C ASP A 144 -9.94 -24.34 -5.59
N THR A 145 -8.68 -23.93 -5.56
CA THR A 145 -7.86 -23.78 -4.33
C THR A 145 -8.29 -22.63 -3.42
N LYS A 146 -9.46 -22.03 -3.65
CA LYS A 146 -10.00 -20.93 -2.83
C LYS A 146 -10.57 -21.40 -1.49
N GLU A 147 -10.86 -22.68 -1.31
CA GLU A 147 -11.55 -23.19 -0.11
C GLU A 147 -10.61 -23.76 0.97
N MET A 148 -9.33 -23.96 0.68
CA MET A 148 -8.39 -24.64 1.60
C MET A 148 -7.71 -23.70 2.62
N ASN A 149 -8.01 -22.40 2.61
CA ASN A 149 -7.54 -21.45 3.63
C ASN A 149 -8.60 -21.25 4.73
N LEU A 150 -9.05 -22.35 5.35
CA LEU A 150 -9.72 -22.30 6.64
C LEU A 150 -8.67 -21.89 7.68
N LYS A 151 -8.43 -20.58 7.81
CA LYS A 151 -7.65 -20.03 8.90
C LYS A 151 -8.21 -20.61 10.19
N LYS A 152 -7.40 -21.38 10.92
CA LYS A 152 -7.72 -21.86 12.27
C LYS A 152 -8.29 -20.66 13.05
N ILE A 153 -9.57 -20.72 13.38
CA ILE A 153 -10.24 -19.65 14.11
C ILE A 153 -9.73 -19.77 15.52
N GLU A 154 -8.82 -18.87 15.89
CA GLU A 154 -8.41 -18.74 17.27
C GLU A 154 -9.64 -18.48 18.14
N PRO A 155 -9.75 -19.14 19.31
CA PRO A 155 -10.86 -18.90 20.23
C PRO A 155 -10.82 -17.43 20.68
N GLY A 156 -11.76 -16.62 20.16
CA GLY A 156 -11.83 -15.17 20.39
C GLY A 156 -11.77 -14.31 19.12
N SER A 157 -11.45 -14.89 17.95
CA SER A 157 -11.45 -14.14 16.68
C SER A 157 -12.87 -13.99 16.12
N VAL A 158 -13.39 -12.76 16.09
CA VAL A 158 -14.70 -12.43 15.50
C VAL A 158 -14.58 -12.46 13.98
N ARG A 159 -15.31 -13.38 13.33
CA ARG A 159 -15.34 -13.48 11.86
C ARG A 159 -15.97 -12.21 11.27
N ILE A 160 -15.13 -11.33 10.72
CA ILE A 160 -15.58 -10.12 10.02
C ILE A 160 -16.21 -10.54 8.69
N LYS A 161 -17.54 -10.43 8.59
CA LYS A 161 -18.27 -10.68 7.33
C LYS A 161 -18.01 -9.54 6.34
N LYS A 162 -18.04 -9.86 5.04
CA LYS A 162 -17.96 -8.85 3.96
C LYS A 162 -19.13 -7.86 4.12
N ASN A 163 -18.89 -6.58 3.82
CA ASN A 163 -19.86 -5.48 3.91
C ASN A 163 -20.35 -5.07 5.32
N GLN A 164 -19.71 -5.56 6.40
CA GLN A 164 -19.97 -5.04 7.74
C GLN A 164 -19.24 -3.71 7.98
N PRO A 165 -19.78 -2.82 8.85
CA PRO A 165 -19.10 -1.60 9.22
C PRO A 165 -17.73 -1.92 9.84
N ASN A 166 -16.73 -1.10 9.49
CA ASN A 166 -15.33 -1.32 9.85
C ASN A 166 -14.86 -0.21 10.81
N ILE A 167 -14.22 -0.60 11.91
CA ILE A 167 -13.64 0.30 12.91
C ILE A 167 -12.60 1.25 12.34
N ARG A 168 -11.93 0.87 11.24
CA ARG A 168 -10.93 1.71 10.57
C ARG A 168 -11.54 2.94 9.89
N ASN A 169 -12.82 2.91 9.54
CA ASN A 169 -13.51 4.05 8.92
C ASN A 169 -14.34 4.76 10.00
N GLN A 170 -14.24 6.09 10.12
CA GLN A 170 -14.99 6.88 11.09
C GLN A 170 -16.51 6.63 11.03
N LYS A 171 -17.09 6.56 9.82
CA LYS A 171 -18.53 6.25 9.65
C LYS A 171 -18.86 4.84 10.13
N GLY A 172 -17.97 3.89 9.86
CA GLY A 172 -18.10 2.50 10.29
C GLY A 172 -17.99 2.37 11.81
N ALA A 173 -17.02 3.04 12.43
CA ALA A 173 -16.84 3.08 13.87
C ALA A 173 -18.08 3.65 14.59
N LYS A 174 -18.65 4.74 14.08
CA LYS A 174 -19.89 5.30 14.63
C LYS A 174 -21.07 4.32 14.54
N ALA A 175 -21.21 3.63 13.41
CA ALA A 175 -22.25 2.62 13.24
C ALA A 175 -22.05 1.41 14.17
N LEU A 176 -20.80 0.97 14.36
CA LEU A 176 -20.46 -0.09 15.31
C LEU A 176 -20.82 0.31 16.74
N ALA A 177 -20.44 1.51 17.17
CA ALA A 177 -20.74 2.00 18.51
C ALA A 177 -22.26 2.04 18.79
N ALA A 178 -23.07 2.46 17.80
CA ALA A 178 -24.53 2.45 17.94
C ALA A 178 -25.08 1.01 18.09
N ASN A 179 -24.59 0.08 17.27
CA ASN A 179 -25.00 -1.32 17.34
C ASN A 179 -24.56 -1.98 18.65
N GLU A 180 -23.36 -1.66 19.14
CA GLU A 180 -22.83 -2.15 20.42
C GLU A 180 -23.64 -1.61 21.60
N THR A 181 -23.99 -0.31 21.58
CA THR A 181 -24.86 0.29 22.60
C THR A 181 -26.23 -0.40 22.62
N ALA A 182 -26.83 -0.66 21.46
CA ALA A 182 -28.11 -1.38 21.37
C ALA A 182 -28.01 -2.81 21.91
N ARG A 183 -26.95 -3.56 21.56
CA ARG A 183 -26.69 -4.91 22.10
C ARG A 183 -26.46 -4.88 23.60
N PHE A 184 -25.72 -3.90 24.11
CA PHE A 184 -25.46 -3.75 25.54
C PHE A 184 -26.76 -3.51 26.31
N ASN A 185 -27.62 -2.63 25.82
CA ASN A 185 -28.94 -2.42 26.41
C ASN A 185 -29.77 -3.70 26.42
N GLN A 186 -29.73 -4.49 25.34
CA GLN A 186 -30.42 -5.78 25.29
C GLN A 186 -29.91 -6.76 26.36
N VAL A 187 -28.59 -6.83 26.56
CA VAL A 187 -27.98 -7.67 27.62
C VAL A 187 -28.43 -7.21 29.01
N LEU A 188 -28.47 -5.90 29.25
CA LEU A 188 -28.94 -5.34 30.52
C LEU A 188 -30.41 -5.63 30.79
N THR A 189 -31.26 -5.69 29.76
CA THR A 189 -32.68 -6.04 29.92
C THR A 189 -32.94 -7.53 30.11
N ASN A 190 -31.95 -8.39 29.85
CA ASN A 190 -32.14 -9.83 29.89
C ASN A 190 -32.16 -10.35 31.33
N GLN A 191 -33.28 -10.98 31.74
CA GLN A 191 -33.47 -11.44 33.12
C GLN A 191 -32.47 -12.51 33.53
N ASP A 192 -32.08 -13.39 32.60
CA ASP A 192 -31.12 -14.46 32.89
C ASP A 192 -29.73 -13.89 33.19
N PHE A 193 -29.34 -12.84 32.47
CA PHE A 193 -28.10 -12.11 32.71
C PHE A 193 -28.13 -11.35 34.05
N GLN A 194 -29.28 -10.78 34.42
CA GLN A 194 -29.45 -10.11 35.72
C GLN A 194 -29.37 -11.10 36.90
N LYS A 195 -29.92 -12.31 36.75
CA LYS A 195 -29.90 -13.34 37.80
C LYS A 195 -28.53 -13.99 37.94
N ASN A 196 -27.88 -14.33 36.83
CA ASN A 196 -26.55 -14.96 36.84
C ASN A 196 -25.71 -14.54 35.62
N PRO A 197 -24.93 -13.46 35.72
CA PRO A 197 -24.21 -12.89 34.57
C PRO A 197 -23.14 -13.86 34.04
N PHE A 198 -22.41 -14.53 34.93
CA PHE A 198 -21.35 -15.47 34.53
C PHE A 198 -21.90 -16.78 33.98
N GLY A 199 -23.04 -17.25 34.49
CA GLY A 199 -23.75 -18.42 33.96
C GLY A 199 -24.24 -18.19 32.53
N ALA A 200 -24.98 -17.09 32.32
CA ALA A 200 -25.46 -16.68 31.01
C ALA A 200 -24.31 -16.50 30.00
N LEU A 201 -23.19 -15.89 30.43
CA LEU A 201 -22.03 -15.72 29.55
C LEU A 201 -21.39 -17.06 29.14
N ARG A 202 -21.29 -18.03 30.06
CA ARG A 202 -20.77 -19.38 29.74
C ARG A 202 -21.65 -20.09 28.72
N GLU A 203 -22.97 -19.97 28.83
CA GLU A 203 -23.92 -20.55 27.87
C GLU A 203 -23.78 -19.91 26.49
N VAL A 204 -23.68 -18.58 26.41
CA VAL A 204 -23.47 -17.87 25.14
C VAL A 204 -22.14 -18.28 24.49
N ILE A 205 -21.06 -18.38 25.27
CA ILE A 205 -19.76 -18.84 24.75
C ILE A 205 -19.84 -20.29 24.25
N LYS A 206 -20.61 -21.15 24.94
CA LYS A 206 -20.84 -22.54 24.52
C LYS A 206 -21.61 -22.61 23.19
N LEU A 207 -22.64 -21.79 23.03
CA LEU A 207 -23.40 -21.67 21.78
C LEU A 207 -22.55 -21.13 20.62
N GLN A 208 -21.62 -20.22 20.89
CA GLN A 208 -20.75 -19.65 19.84
C GLN A 208 -19.67 -20.63 19.33
N LYS A 209 -19.35 -21.67 20.12
CA LYS A 209 -18.38 -22.70 19.74
C LYS A 209 -18.96 -23.81 18.85
N GLN A 210 -20.29 -23.95 18.80
CA GLN A 210 -21.01 -24.86 17.88
C GLN A 210 -21.15 -24.22 16.50
#